data_AF-A0A351YE63-F1
#
_entry.id   AF-A0A351YE63-F1
#
_cell.length_a   1.000
_cell.length_b   1.000
_cell.length_c   1.000
_cell.angle_alpha   90.00
_cell.angle_beta   90.00
_cell.angle_gamma   90.00
#
_symmetry.space_group_name_H-M   'P 1'
#
loop_
_entity.id
_entity.type
_entity.pdbx_description
1 polymer ?
#
loop_
_entity_poly.entity_id
_entity_poly.type
_entity_poly.pdbx_seq_one_letter_code
_entity_poly.pdbx_strand_id
1 'polypeptide(L)' 'MTIYPKLILDALATVRYPGTGKNIVEAGMVEDNIRIDGNKVSFSLIFEK' A
#
# COMPACT_ATOMS: atom_id res chain seq x y z
N MET A 1 -13.18 -12.66 10.70
CA MET A 1 -13.44 -11.79 9.53
C MET A 1 -12.11 -11.63 8.81
N THR A 2 -11.91 -12.33 7.70
CA THR A 2 -10.67 -12.26 6.92
C THR A 2 -10.66 -10.93 6.16
N ILE A 3 -9.76 -10.01 6.51
CA ILE A 3 -9.52 -8.85 5.65
C ILE A 3 -9.11 -9.39 4.29
N TYR A 4 -9.87 -9.03 3.26
CA TYR A 4 -9.54 -9.41 1.90
C TYR A 4 -8.33 -8.59 1.46
N PRO A 5 -7.23 -9.24 1.00
CA PRO A 5 -6.05 -8.55 0.49
C PRO A 5 -6.39 -7.51 -0.58
N LYS A 6 -7.46 -7.77 -1.34
CA LYS A 6 -7.98 -6.89 -2.38
C LYS A 6 -8.46 -5.54 -1.86
N LEU A 7 -9.07 -5.47 -0.67
CA LEU A 7 -9.51 -4.20 -0.06
C LEU A 7 -8.34 -3.35 0.42
N ILE A 8 -7.28 -3.98 0.90
CA ILE A 8 -6.05 -3.28 1.31
C ILE A 8 -5.39 -2.67 0.09
N LEU A 9 -5.27 -3.44 -0.99
CA LEU A 9 -4.63 -2.98 -2.23
C LEU A 9 -5.41 -1.82 -2.86
N ASP A 10 -6.74 -1.88 -2.82
CA ASP A 10 -7.62 -0.77 -3.20
C ASP A 10 -7.38 0.48 -2.33
N ALA A 11 -7.33 0.30 -1.00
CA ALA A 11 -7.07 1.41 -0.07
C ALA A 11 -5.69 2.03 -0.31
N LEU A 12 -4.64 1.23 -0.50
CA LEU A 12 -3.29 1.71 -0.81
C LEU A 12 -3.25 2.44 -2.16
N ALA A 13 -4.03 2.00 -3.15
CA ALA A 13 -4.13 2.67 -4.46
C ALA A 13 -4.81 4.05 -4.39
N THR A 14 -5.61 4.34 -3.35
CA THR A 14 -6.17 5.68 -3.12
C THR A 14 -5.16 6.66 -2.50
N VAL A 15 -4.06 6.16 -1.92
CA VAL A 15 -3.05 7.00 -1.26
C VAL A 15 -2.16 7.64 -2.34
N ARG A 16 -2.38 8.93 -2.56
CA ARG A 16 -1.69 9.72 -3.58
C ARG A 16 -0.38 10.30 -3.02
N TYR A 17 0.72 10.07 -3.73
CA TYR A 17 2.01 10.64 -3.35
C TYR A 17 2.11 12.08 -3.88
N PRO A 18 2.30 13.08 -2.99
CA PRO A 18 2.25 14.49 -3.37
C PRO A 18 3.39 14.91 -4.31
N GLY A 19 4.53 14.21 -4.30
CA GLY A 19 5.69 14.54 -5.14
C GLY A 19 5.56 14.14 -6.61
N THR A 20 4.73 13.16 -6.93
CA THR A 20 4.61 12.61 -8.31
C THR A 20 3.18 12.64 -8.85
N GLY A 21 2.17 12.92 -8.01
CA GLY A 21 0.76 12.94 -8.40
C GLY A 21 0.16 11.57 -8.70
N LYS A 22 0.98 10.52 -8.65
CA LYS A 22 0.62 9.10 -8.77
C LYS A 22 0.38 8.51 -7.39
N ASN A 23 -0.35 7.41 -7.32
CA ASN A 23 -0.53 6.65 -6.09
C ASN A 23 0.76 5.89 -5.73
N ILE A 24 0.92 5.59 -4.44
CA ILE A 24 2.08 4.86 -3.92
C ILE A 24 2.20 3.44 -4.50
N VAL A 25 1.08 2.86 -4.94
CA VAL A 25 1.04 1.54 -5.58
C VAL A 25 1.55 1.59 -7.02
N GLU A 26 1.05 2.49 -7.89
CA GLU A 26 1.57 2.59 -9.27
C GLU A 26 2.95 3.24 -9.31
N ALA A 27 3.33 4.02 -8.29
CA ALA A 27 4.68 4.55 -8.15
C ALA A 27 5.71 3.48 -7.74
N GLY A 28 5.29 2.23 -7.47
CA GLY A 28 6.19 1.16 -7.04
C GLY A 28 6.84 1.43 -5.67
N MET A 29 6.22 2.29 -4.86
CA MET A 29 6.74 2.68 -3.54
C MET A 29 6.37 1.67 -2.45
N VAL A 30 5.32 0.87 -2.65
CA VAL A 30 4.90 -0.16 -1.71
C VAL A 30 5.65 -1.45 -2.02
N GLU A 31 6.39 -1.98 -1.05
CA GLU A 31 7.02 -3.29 -1.21
C GLU A 31 5.99 -4.43 -1.22
N ASP A 32 6.26 -5.50 -1.98
CA ASP A 32 5.41 -6.70 -2.05
C ASP A 32 5.21 -7.44 -0.71
N ASN A 33 5.99 -7.08 0.33
CA ASN A 33 5.92 -7.69 1.66
C ASN A 33 4.78 -7.13 2.53
N ILE A 34 3.55 -7.20 2.03
CA ILE A 34 2.36 -6.82 2.81
C ILE A 34 2.00 -7.98 3.75
N ARG A 35 2.10 -7.75 5.07
CA ARG A 35 1.65 -8.68 6.11
C ARG A 35 0.25 -8.30 6.59
N ILE A 36 -0.65 -9.26 6.57
CA ILE A 36 -2.04 -9.10 7.01
C ILE A 36 -2.24 -10.02 8.20
N ASP A 37 -2.34 -9.44 9.39
CA ASP A 37 -2.58 -10.16 10.64
C ASP A 37 -3.96 -9.80 11.18
N GLY A 38 -4.97 -10.57 10.75
CA GLY A 38 -6.37 -10.34 11.10
C GLY A 38 -6.86 -8.96 10.64
N ASN A 39 -6.90 -8.01 11.58
CA ASN A 39 -7.34 -6.62 11.34
C ASN A 39 -6.16 -5.63 11.21
N LYS A 40 -4.91 -6.10 11.27
CA LYS A 40 -3.70 -5.30 11.23
C LYS A 40 -2.99 -5.51 9.90
N VAL A 41 -2.66 -4.42 9.23
CA VAL A 41 -1.92 -4.43 7.96
C VAL A 41 -0.58 -3.79 8.21
N SER A 42 0.49 -4.48 7.84
CA SER A 42 1.86 -3.97 7.92
C SER A 42 2.49 -4.07 6.54
N PHE A 43 3.03 -2.96 6.06
CA PHE A 43 3.69 -2.84 4.76
C PHE A 43 4.85 -1.87 4.88
N SER A 44 5.82 -2.01 3.99
CA SER A 44 6.97 -1.11 3.90
C SER A 44 6.79 -0.18 2.70
N LEU A 45 7.18 1.08 2.90
CA LEU A 45 7.21 2.11 1.87
C LEU A 45 8.65 2.50 1.60
N ILE A 46 9.07 2.42 0.35
CA ILE A 46 10.35 2.91 -0.13
C ILE A 46 10.10 4.25 -0.80
N PHE A 47 10.85 5.26 -0.37
CA PHE A 47 10.84 6.58 -1.00
C PHE A 47 12.17 6.77 -1.73
N GLU A 48 12.12 7.05 -3.03
CA GLU A 48 13.27 7.56 -3.76
C GLU A 48 13.54 8.99 -3.27
N LYS A 49 14.78 9.26 -2.85
CA LYS A 49 15.20 10.50 -2.16
C LYS A 49 15.36 11.67 -3.12
#